data_AF-A0A7V6N986-F1
#
_entry.id   AF-A0A7V6N986-F1
#
_cell.length_a   1.000
_cell.length_b   1.000
_cell.length_c   1.000
_cell.angle_alpha   90.00
_cell.angle_beta   90.00
_cell.angle_gamma   90.00
#
_symmetry.space_group_name_H-M   'P 1'
#
loop_
_entity.id
_entity.type
_entity.pdbx_description
1 polymer ?
#
loop_
_entity_poly.entity_id
_entity_poly.type
_entity_poly.pdbx_seq_one_letter_code
_entity_poly.pdbx_strand_id
1 'polypeptide(L)'
;AIEALSRKPGQAREESLIATMDEEAKAQVISALTDFDKKDSLVFVKETPKRRKSYDLKDIIISWEATKKGIKIRKSLQSPGLYDVLEALTDFSREELYRFGIQRIEFHF
;
A
#
# COMPACT_ATOMS: atom_id res chain seq x y z
N ALA A 1 6.73 11.59 43.07
CA ALA A 1 5.84 10.55 42.54
C ALA A 1 6.01 10.53 41.03
N ILE A 2 6.40 9.40 40.44
CA ILE A 2 6.53 9.27 38.98
C ILE A 2 5.20 8.71 38.49
N GLU A 3 4.42 9.54 37.79
CA GLU A 3 3.19 9.09 37.13
C GLU A 3 3.55 8.05 36.06
N ALA A 4 3.10 6.81 36.27
CA ALA A 4 3.13 5.79 35.24
C ALA A 4 2.15 6.20 34.14
N LEU A 5 2.68 6.52 32.95
CA LEU A 5 1.92 6.67 31.70
C LEU A 5 1.32 5.30 31.31
N SER A 6 0.28 4.87 32.02
CA SER A 6 -0.45 3.62 31.77
C SER A 6 -1.53 3.83 30.71
N ARG A 7 -1.13 4.25 29.52
CA ARG A 7 -1.89 3.96 28.31
C ARG A 7 -0.96 3.20 27.40
N LYS A 8 -1.22 1.89 27.22
CA LYS A 8 -0.64 1.18 26.08
C LYS A 8 -1.00 2.02 24.84
N PRO A 9 -0.03 2.57 24.09
CA PRO A 9 -0.37 3.24 22.86
C PRO A 9 -1.19 2.26 22.02
N GLY A 10 -2.29 2.74 21.42
CA GLY A 10 -3.05 1.92 20.47
C GLY A 10 -2.08 1.32 19.44
N GLN A 11 -2.35 0.13 18.93
CA GLN A 11 -1.55 -0.41 17.84
C GLN A 11 -2.03 0.20 16.54
N ALA A 12 -1.13 0.83 15.78
CA ALA A 12 -1.46 1.33 14.45
C ALA A 12 -2.04 0.20 13.58
N ARG A 13 -3.22 0.44 13.03
CA ARG A 13 -3.95 -0.51 12.17
C ARG A 13 -3.68 -0.27 10.71
N GLU A 14 -3.28 0.94 10.34
CA GLU A 14 -3.14 1.36 8.96
C GLU A 14 -1.98 2.34 8.81
N GLU A 15 -1.52 2.49 7.58
CA GLU A 15 -0.46 3.41 7.21
C GLU A 15 -0.81 4.12 5.91
N SER A 16 -0.37 5.36 5.80
CA SER A 16 -0.37 6.11 4.54
C SER A 16 1.05 6.20 4.00
N LEU A 17 1.22 5.83 2.73
CA LEU A 17 2.48 5.92 2.02
C LEU A 17 2.31 6.75 0.75
N ILE A 18 3.37 7.43 0.33
CA ILE A 18 3.46 8.08 -0.98
C ILE A 18 4.50 7.33 -1.81
N ALA A 19 4.08 6.89 -2.99
CA ALA A 19 4.94 6.41 -4.05
C ALA A 19 5.22 7.58 -5.00
N THR A 20 6.49 8.03 -5.03
CA THR A 20 6.98 9.06 -5.94
C THR A 20 7.50 8.40 -7.20
N MET A 21 7.02 8.84 -8.36
CA MET A 21 7.33 8.26 -9.67
C MET A 21 7.24 9.33 -10.76
N ASP A 22 7.77 9.05 -11.95
CA ASP A 22 7.60 9.92 -13.10
C ASP A 22 6.13 9.95 -13.59
N GLU A 23 5.83 10.88 -14.49
CA GLU A 23 4.44 11.09 -14.94
C GLU A 23 3.89 9.94 -15.80
N GLU A 24 4.74 9.22 -16.53
CA GLU A 24 4.32 8.05 -17.33
C GLU A 24 3.90 6.91 -16.40
N ALA A 25 4.76 6.56 -15.44
CA ALA A 25 4.48 5.56 -14.44
C ALA A 25 3.23 5.93 -13.62
N LYS A 26 3.13 7.19 -13.21
CA LYS A 26 1.97 7.70 -12.47
C LYS A 26 0.67 7.54 -13.25
N ALA A 27 0.67 7.86 -14.54
CA ALA A 27 -0.52 7.69 -15.38
C ALA A 27 -0.96 6.22 -15.44
N GLN A 28 -0.01 5.30 -15.58
CA GLN A 28 -0.28 3.86 -15.60
C GLN A 28 -0.82 3.37 -14.24
N VAL A 29 -0.21 3.78 -13.12
CA VAL A 29 -0.72 3.45 -11.77
C VAL A 29 -2.12 4.00 -11.55
N ILE A 30 -2.41 5.25 -11.98
CA ILE A 30 -3.75 5.84 -11.86
C ILE A 30 -4.77 5.02 -12.65
N SER A 31 -4.45 4.61 -13.88
CA SER A 31 -5.36 3.77 -14.67
C SER A 31 -5.65 2.46 -13.95
N ALA A 32 -4.60 1.79 -13.47
CA ALA A 32 -4.72 0.54 -12.72
C ALA A 32 -5.56 0.68 -11.45
N LEU A 33 -5.36 1.75 -10.67
CA LEU A 33 -6.13 2.04 -9.46
C LEU A 33 -7.59 2.38 -9.77
N THR A 34 -7.84 3.12 -10.86
CA THR A 34 -9.20 3.43 -11.32
C THR A 34 -9.94 2.16 -11.74
N ASP A 35 -9.26 1.23 -12.40
CA ASP A 35 -9.86 -0.06 -12.75
C ASP A 35 -9.99 -0.98 -11.54
N PHE A 36 -9.05 -0.92 -10.60
CA PHE A 36 -9.17 -1.57 -9.30
C PHE A 36 -10.42 -1.10 -8.57
N ASP A 37 -10.72 0.21 -8.53
CA ASP A 37 -11.90 0.75 -7.84
C ASP A 37 -13.22 0.15 -8.33
N LYS A 38 -13.30 -0.22 -9.62
CA LYS A 38 -14.48 -0.87 -10.22
C LYS A 38 -14.66 -2.34 -9.86
N LYS A 39 -13.62 -2.99 -9.30
CA LYS A 39 -13.67 -4.41 -8.90
C LYS A 39 -14.27 -4.57 -7.50
N ASP A 40 -15.02 -5.64 -7.28
CA ASP A 40 -15.48 -5.99 -5.93
C ASP A 40 -14.41 -6.74 -5.12
N SER A 41 -13.49 -7.42 -5.80
CA SER A 41 -12.44 -8.24 -5.18
C SER A 41 -11.21 -8.30 -6.08
N LEU A 42 -10.02 -8.36 -5.48
CA LEU A 42 -8.77 -8.65 -6.17
C LEU A 42 -7.84 -9.48 -5.27
N VAL A 43 -7.80 -10.79 -5.50
CA VAL A 43 -7.01 -11.72 -4.69
C VAL A 43 -5.54 -11.73 -5.14
N PHE A 44 -4.65 -11.35 -4.22
CA PHE A 44 -3.21 -11.47 -4.35
C PHE A 44 -2.67 -12.61 -3.47
N VAL A 45 -1.89 -13.51 -4.05
CA VAL A 45 -1.26 -14.62 -3.32
C VAL A 45 0.23 -14.33 -3.16
N LYS A 46 0.67 -14.11 -1.91
CA LYS A 46 2.09 -13.99 -1.59
C LYS A 46 2.66 -15.35 -1.25
N GLU A 47 3.57 -15.82 -2.09
CA GLU A 47 4.31 -17.06 -1.89
C GLU A 47 5.75 -16.76 -1.47
N THR A 48 6.18 -17.42 -0.39
CA THR A 48 7.59 -17.52 -0.02
C THR A 48 7.91 -19.00 0.22
N PRO A 49 9.19 -19.40 0.21
CA PRO A 49 9.55 -20.82 0.39
C PRO A 49 8.98 -21.49 1.66
N LYS A 50 8.61 -20.69 2.67
CA LYS A 50 8.09 -21.18 3.96
C LYS A 50 6.58 -20.96 4.16
N ARG A 51 5.91 -20.16 3.32
CA ARG A 51 4.50 -19.83 3.50
C ARG A 51 3.82 -19.40 2.21
N ARG A 52 2.53 -19.70 2.11
CA ARG A 52 1.62 -19.18 1.09
C ARG A 52 0.49 -18.48 1.82
N LYS A 53 0.24 -17.21 1.50
CA LYS A 53 -0.87 -16.45 2.09
C LYS A 53 -1.58 -15.64 1.02
N SER A 54 -2.89 -15.80 0.96
CA SER A 54 -3.77 -15.02 0.08
C SER A 54 -4.31 -13.81 0.82
N TYR A 55 -4.52 -12.74 0.06
CA TYR A 55 -5.02 -11.47 0.54
C TYR A 55 -6.01 -10.93 -0.49
N ASP A 56 -7.16 -10.42 -0.07
CA ASP A 56 -7.95 -9.56 -0.94
C ASP A 56 -7.44 -8.13 -0.82
N LEU A 57 -6.99 -7.55 -1.92
CA LEU A 57 -6.49 -6.18 -1.94
C LEU A 57 -7.59 -5.16 -1.63
N LYS A 58 -8.86 -5.50 -1.86
CA LYS A 58 -10.00 -4.63 -1.49
C LYS A 58 -10.19 -4.49 0.02
N ASP A 59 -9.77 -5.49 0.79
CA ASP A 59 -9.76 -5.42 2.27
C ASP A 59 -8.52 -4.70 2.81
N ILE A 60 -7.51 -4.48 1.96
CA ILE A 60 -6.21 -3.91 2.35
C ILE A 60 -6.12 -2.44 2.00
N ILE A 61 -6.49 -2.07 0.77
CA ILE A 61 -6.37 -0.71 0.25
C ILE A 61 -7.62 0.04 0.68
N ILE A 62 -7.44 0.97 1.60
CA ILE A 62 -8.52 1.73 2.23
C ILE A 62 -8.88 2.93 1.35
N SER A 63 -7.87 3.60 0.83
CA SER A 63 -8.04 4.69 -0.13
C SER A 63 -6.75 4.97 -0.88
N TRP A 64 -6.87 5.67 -2.01
CA TRP A 64 -5.73 6.22 -2.74
C TRP A 64 -6.08 7.61 -3.26
N GLU A 65 -5.05 8.43 -3.48
CA GLU A 65 -5.21 9.76 -4.08
C GLU A 65 -4.01 10.08 -4.98
N ALA A 66 -4.28 10.71 -6.12
CA ALA A 66 -3.22 11.28 -6.95
C ALA A 66 -2.71 12.58 -6.34
N THR A 67 -1.39 12.72 -6.29
CA THR A 67 -0.70 13.90 -5.77
C THR A 67 0.21 14.50 -6.84
N LYS A 68 0.78 15.68 -6.59
CA LYS A 68 1.77 16.29 -7.50
C LYS A 68 3.01 15.42 -7.69
N LYS A 69 3.41 14.64 -6.68
CA LYS A 69 4.66 13.87 -6.68
C LYS A 69 4.48 12.41 -7.11
N GLY A 70 3.25 11.93 -7.24
CA GLY A 70 2.94 10.52 -7.48
C GLY A 70 1.63 10.13 -6.80
N ILE A 71 1.55 8.95 -6.20
CA ILE A 71 0.31 8.42 -5.63
C ILE A 71 0.45 8.20 -4.13
N LYS A 72 -0.54 8.66 -3.36
CA LYS A 72 -0.67 8.32 -1.95
C LYS A 72 -1.65 7.16 -1.79
N ILE A 73 -1.27 6.15 -1.02
CA ILE A 73 -2.09 4.97 -0.73
C ILE A 73 -2.18 4.82 0.78
N ARG A 74 -3.42 4.68 1.28
CA ARG A 74 -3.72 4.28 2.65
C ARG A 74 -4.08 2.80 2.65
N LYS A 75 -3.39 2.02 3.48
CA LYS A 75 -3.56 0.56 3.54
C LYS A 75 -3.46 0.03 4.96
N SER A 76 -4.08 -1.13 5.18
CA SER A 76 -3.92 -1.90 6.43
C SER A 76 -2.45 -2.21 6.72
N LEU A 77 -2.04 -2.14 7.99
CA LEU A 77 -0.68 -2.46 8.42
C LEU A 77 -0.41 -3.97 8.37
N GLN A 78 -1.45 -4.79 8.51
CA GLN A 78 -1.36 -6.26 8.49
C GLN A 78 -1.45 -6.84 7.07
N SER A 79 -0.87 -6.16 6.09
CA SER A 79 -0.93 -6.52 4.69
C SER A 79 0.44 -6.77 4.07
N PRO A 80 0.52 -7.17 2.79
CA PRO A 80 1.76 -7.15 2.01
C PRO A 80 2.39 -5.74 1.96
N GLY A 81 3.67 -5.67 1.59
CA GLY A 81 4.36 -4.40 1.41
C GLY A 81 3.80 -3.64 0.22
N LEU A 82 3.99 -2.32 0.19
CA LEU A 82 3.44 -1.50 -0.90
C LEU A 82 3.92 -1.94 -2.28
N TYR A 83 5.16 -2.41 -2.41
CA TYR A 83 5.65 -2.96 -3.68
C TYR A 83 4.87 -4.19 -4.13
N ASP A 84 4.57 -5.13 -3.22
CA ASP A 84 3.76 -6.30 -3.58
C ASP A 84 2.34 -5.88 -4.00
N VAL A 85 1.80 -4.85 -3.35
CA VAL A 85 0.47 -4.29 -3.68
C VAL A 85 0.49 -3.63 -5.05
N LEU A 86 1.48 -2.78 -5.35
CA LEU A 86 1.61 -2.12 -6.65
C LEU A 86 1.87 -3.14 -7.77
N GLU A 87 2.73 -4.13 -7.55
CA GLU A 87 2.99 -5.23 -8.49
C GLU A 87 1.73 -6.06 -8.79
N ALA A 88 0.83 -6.21 -7.81
CA ALA A 88 -0.43 -6.92 -8.01
C ALA A 88 -1.51 -6.07 -8.69
N LEU A 89 -1.40 -4.74 -8.62
CA LEU A 89 -2.36 -3.81 -9.24
C LEU A 89 -1.95 -3.43 -10.65
N THR A 90 -0.66 -3.45 -10.95
CA THR A 90 -0.06 -2.90 -12.16
C THR A 90 0.78 -3.96 -12.85
N ASP A 91 1.11 -3.75 -14.12
CA ASP A 91 2.05 -4.62 -14.85
C ASP A 91 3.53 -4.27 -14.60
N PHE A 92 3.83 -3.44 -13.59
CA PHE A 92 5.22 -3.11 -13.28
C PHE A 92 5.95 -4.31 -12.68
N SER A 93 7.13 -4.59 -13.22
CA SER A 93 8.07 -5.50 -12.58
C SER A 93 8.64 -4.90 -11.30
N ARG A 94 9.12 -5.77 -10.41
CA ARG A 94 9.75 -5.37 -9.15
C ARG A 94 10.93 -4.41 -9.32
N GLU A 95 11.71 -4.57 -10.39
CA GLU A 95 12.86 -3.71 -10.69
C GLU A 95 12.40 -2.28 -11.01
N GLU A 96 11.29 -2.13 -11.72
CA GLU A 96 10.70 -0.83 -12.04
C GLU A 96 10.13 -0.17 -10.79
N LEU A 97 9.41 -0.94 -9.97
CA LEU A 97 8.86 -0.46 -8.71
C LEU A 97 9.96 0.01 -7.75
N TYR A 98 11.12 -0.65 -7.71
CA TYR A 98 12.25 -0.22 -6.88
C TYR A 98 12.87 1.11 -7.31
N ARG A 99 12.57 1.61 -8.51
CA ARG A 99 12.94 2.98 -8.91
C ARG A 99 12.01 4.03 -8.29
N PHE A 100 10.85 3.63 -7.77
CA PHE A 100 9.91 4.56 -7.14
C PHE A 100 10.39 4.92 -5.73
N GLY A 101 10.28 6.21 -5.40
CA GLY A 101 10.54 6.68 -4.04
C GLY A 101 9.36 6.38 -3.13
N ILE A 102 9.44 5.36 -2.28
CA ILE A 102 8.40 5.05 -1.31
C ILE A 102 8.71 5.73 0.03
N GLN A 103 7.79 6.59 0.47
CA GLN A 103 7.88 7.24 1.77
C GLN A 103 6.61 6.94 2.58
N ARG A 104 6.79 6.44 3.81
CA ARG A 104 5.70 6.38 4.79
C ARG A 104 5.47 7.78 5.37
N ILE A 105 4.21 8.21 5.38
CA ILE A 105 3.83 9.57 5.81
C ILE A 105 3.18 9.55 7.20
N GLU A 106 2.31 8.58 7.45
CA GLU A 106 1.47 8.58 8.67
C GLU A 106 1.05 7.17 9.08
N PHE A 107 0.86 6.98 10.39
CA PHE A 107 0.22 5.81 10.99
C PHE A 107 -1.15 6.19 11.53
N HIS A 108 -2.13 5.31 11.33
CA HIS A 108 -3.49 5.46 11.84
C HIS A 108 -3.74 4.38 12.90
N PHE A 109 -4.24 4.78 14.08
CA PHE A 109 -4.36 3.98 15.31
C PHE A 109 -5.78 3.50 15.59
#